data_AF-A0AAE4AWG8-F1
#
_entry.id   AF-A0AAE4AWG8-F1
#
_cell.length_a   1.000
_cell.length_b   1.000
_cell.length_c   1.000
_cell.angle_alpha   90.00
_cell.angle_beta   90.00
_cell.angle_gamma   90.00
#
_symmetry.space_group_name_H-M   'P 1'
#
loop_
_entity.id
_entity.type
_entity.pdbx_description
1 polymer ?
#
loop_
_entity_poly.entity_id
_entity_poly.type
_entity_poly.pdbx_seq_one_letter_code
_entity_poly.pdbx_strand_id
1 'polypeptide(L)'
;MSIFSRIFGGGREQPEPSYDPQSPEGLAVRWMRWVASIESARHPISDRTGQFAGEQQPDDVFFLAGTFGGEADRRCVVPADTPLFFPVVNVWYWNTSQPGRPLPHDAYGVLIVDGEDVTPDPISTPTPFTVVGAKGNPATGGHGPTRATVSGLWKRVDPLPPGEHVIRFAGGFGSGFSVTVTYHLTVN
;
A
#
# COMPACT_ATOMS: atom_id res chain seq x y z
N MET A 1 -12.03 53.62 -5.95
CA MET A 1 -12.93 52.47 -6.19
C MET A 1 -12.83 52.13 -7.67
N SER A 2 -12.10 51.08 -8.04
CA SER A 2 -11.99 50.64 -9.44
C SER A 2 -12.16 49.12 -9.51
N ILE A 3 -12.99 48.70 -10.45
CA ILE A 3 -13.67 47.40 -10.60
C ILE A 3 -12.76 46.29 -11.17
N PHE A 4 -11.44 46.46 -11.17
CA PHE A 4 -10.51 45.56 -11.87
C PHE A 4 -9.71 44.57 -11.00
N SER A 5 -10.05 44.36 -9.72
CA SER A 5 -9.34 43.42 -8.84
C SER A 5 -10.00 42.02 -8.67
N ARG A 6 -10.82 41.54 -9.62
CA ARG A 6 -11.58 40.28 -9.47
C ARG A 6 -11.47 39.27 -10.63
N ILE A 7 -10.37 39.24 -11.36
CA ILE A 7 -10.08 38.23 -12.39
C ILE A 7 -8.55 38.02 -12.32
N PHE A 8 -7.99 37.22 -11.42
CA PHE A 8 -7.77 35.77 -11.52
C PHE A 8 -7.60 35.16 -10.12
N GLY A 9 -8.67 35.18 -9.32
CA GLY A 9 -8.78 34.32 -8.15
C GLY A 9 -9.30 32.95 -8.59
N GLY A 10 -8.39 31.99 -8.79
CA GLY A 10 -8.75 30.65 -9.28
C GLY A 10 -8.12 29.58 -8.41
N GLY A 11 -8.72 29.31 -7.25
CA GLY A 11 -8.46 28.16 -6.40
C GLY A 11 -7.10 28.20 -5.68
N ARG A 12 -7.09 28.54 -4.39
CA ARG A 12 -6.05 27.97 -3.51
C ARG A 12 -6.23 26.46 -3.60
N GLU A 13 -5.25 25.77 -4.17
CA GLU A 13 -5.08 24.34 -4.01
C GLU A 13 -5.22 24.08 -2.51
N GLN A 14 -6.34 23.49 -2.09
CA GLN A 14 -6.50 23.14 -0.69
C GLN A 14 -5.36 22.16 -0.40
N PRO A 15 -4.48 22.43 0.59
CA PRO A 15 -3.44 21.48 0.93
C PRO A 15 -4.14 20.15 1.18
N GLU A 16 -3.70 19.11 0.48
CA GLU A 16 -4.30 17.79 0.64
C GLU A 16 -4.43 17.50 2.14
N PRO A 17 -5.56 16.95 2.61
CA PRO A 17 -5.68 16.55 4.00
C PRO A 17 -4.51 15.63 4.31
N SER A 18 -3.60 16.12 5.14
CA SER A 18 -2.36 15.42 5.43
C SER A 18 -2.69 14.32 6.41
N TYR A 19 -2.67 13.08 5.94
CA TYR A 19 -2.54 11.94 6.81
C TYR A 19 -1.21 12.07 7.58
N ASP A 20 -1.25 11.89 8.90
CA ASP A 20 -0.02 11.73 9.68
C ASP A 20 0.74 10.52 9.10
N PRO A 21 1.99 10.67 8.62
CA PRO A 21 2.74 9.61 7.97
C PRO A 21 2.92 8.33 8.80
N GLN A 22 2.75 8.39 10.12
CA GLN A 22 2.87 7.26 11.03
C GLN A 22 1.51 6.70 11.49
N SER A 23 0.39 7.36 11.14
CA SER A 23 -0.94 6.80 11.43
C SER A 23 -1.22 5.56 10.57
N PRO A 24 -2.18 4.70 10.97
CA PRO A 24 -2.60 3.56 10.16
C PRO A 24 -2.96 3.95 8.72
N GLU A 25 -3.76 5.00 8.54
CA GLU A 25 -4.14 5.53 7.23
C GLU A 25 -2.95 6.15 6.49
N GLY A 26 -2.06 6.85 7.21
CA GLY A 26 -0.85 7.41 6.62
C GLY A 26 0.08 6.35 6.05
N LEU A 27 0.26 5.22 6.75
CA LEU A 27 1.02 4.09 6.24
C LEU A 27 0.35 3.46 5.02
N ALA A 28 -0.98 3.32 4.99
CA ALA A 28 -1.71 2.87 3.81
C ALA A 28 -1.55 3.82 2.61
N VAL A 29 -1.58 5.14 2.84
CA VAL A 29 -1.28 6.15 1.81
C VAL A 29 0.14 6.02 1.29
N ARG A 30 1.12 5.85 2.18
CA ARG A 30 2.53 5.70 1.81
C ARG A 30 2.79 4.42 1.03
N TRP A 31 2.16 3.31 1.42
CA TRP A 31 2.20 2.06 0.66
C TRP A 31 1.64 2.24 -0.75
N MET A 32 0.50 2.94 -0.89
CA MET A 32 -0.10 3.25 -2.19
C MET A 32 0.80 4.13 -3.08
N ARG A 33 1.50 5.10 -2.47
CA ARG A 33 2.49 5.94 -3.18
C ARG A 33 3.73 5.15 -3.59
N TRP A 34 4.21 4.25 -2.74
CA TRP A 34 5.34 3.36 -3.02
C TRP A 34 5.04 2.44 -4.20
N VAL A 35 3.93 1.72 -4.21
CA VAL A 35 3.61 0.85 -5.35
C VAL A 35 3.36 1.64 -6.63
N ALA A 36 2.82 2.86 -6.55
CA ALA A 36 2.59 3.73 -7.70
C ALA A 36 3.90 4.28 -8.31
N SER A 37 4.96 4.47 -7.52
CA SER A 37 6.23 5.06 -7.97
C SER A 37 7.14 4.08 -8.72
N ILE A 38 6.78 2.80 -8.77
CA ILE A 38 7.61 1.76 -9.38
C ILE A 38 7.07 1.40 -10.76
N GLU A 39 7.93 1.34 -11.77
CA GLU A 39 7.53 0.97 -13.14
C GLU A 39 7.24 -0.53 -13.28
N SER A 40 6.52 -0.92 -14.35
CA SER A 40 6.07 -2.30 -14.55
C SER A 40 7.19 -3.35 -14.55
N ALA A 41 8.35 -3.03 -15.10
CA ALA A 41 9.46 -3.99 -15.26
C ALA A 41 10.03 -4.50 -13.93
N ARG A 42 9.85 -3.73 -12.84
CA ARG A 42 10.38 -4.03 -11.51
C ARG A 42 9.29 -3.96 -10.43
N HIS A 43 8.04 -4.21 -10.81
CA HIS A 43 6.91 -3.91 -9.93
C HIS A 43 6.69 -4.95 -8.81
N PRO A 44 6.76 -4.60 -7.52
CA PRO A 44 6.71 -5.56 -6.41
C PRO A 44 5.41 -6.38 -6.34
N ILE A 45 4.27 -5.83 -6.76
CA ILE A 45 2.99 -6.57 -6.78
C ILE A 45 2.99 -7.66 -7.87
N SER A 46 3.65 -7.40 -9.01
CA SER A 46 3.71 -8.35 -10.14
C SER A 46 4.85 -9.37 -9.97
N ASP A 47 5.85 -9.03 -9.16
CA ASP A 47 6.96 -9.90 -8.82
C ASP A 47 6.47 -11.13 -8.03
N ARG A 48 6.85 -12.32 -8.48
CA ARG A 48 6.50 -13.57 -7.80
C ARG A 48 7.62 -14.10 -6.91
N THR A 49 8.85 -13.59 -7.04
CA THR A 49 10.05 -14.15 -6.40
C THR A 49 10.60 -13.28 -5.28
N GLY A 50 10.22 -12.01 -5.18
CA GLY A 50 10.71 -11.07 -4.18
C GLY A 50 11.95 -10.30 -4.60
N GLN A 51 12.46 -10.53 -5.83
CA GLN A 51 13.58 -9.81 -6.43
C GLN A 51 13.42 -8.29 -6.36
N PHE A 52 12.18 -7.79 -6.44
CA PHE A 52 11.88 -6.36 -6.46
C PHE A 52 11.24 -5.86 -5.16
N ALA A 53 11.26 -6.63 -4.08
CA ALA A 53 10.67 -6.20 -2.81
C ALA A 53 11.38 -4.98 -2.20
N GLY A 54 12.68 -4.81 -2.45
CA GLY A 54 13.47 -3.67 -1.94
C GLY A 54 13.44 -2.40 -2.80
N GLU A 55 12.63 -2.37 -3.87
CA GLU A 55 12.56 -1.20 -4.76
C GLU A 55 12.03 0.03 -4.03
N GLN A 56 12.81 1.12 -4.04
CA GLN A 56 12.36 2.45 -3.59
C GLN A 56 11.68 2.46 -2.20
N GLN A 57 12.12 1.59 -1.29
CA GLN A 57 11.63 1.56 0.08
C GLN A 57 12.05 2.84 0.83
N PRO A 58 11.19 3.40 1.70
CA PRO A 58 11.61 4.45 2.61
C PRO A 58 12.44 3.88 3.77
N ASP A 59 13.19 4.73 4.45
CA ASP A 59 14.15 4.31 5.49
C ASP A 59 13.48 3.92 6.83
N ASP A 60 12.25 4.36 7.08
CA ASP A 60 11.57 4.21 8.38
C ASP A 60 10.53 3.08 8.42
N VAL A 61 10.23 2.44 7.29
CA VAL A 61 9.29 1.32 7.18
C VAL A 61 9.57 0.52 5.91
N PHE A 62 9.54 -0.80 6.01
CA PHE A 62 9.65 -1.67 4.85
C PHE A 62 8.26 -2.16 4.42
N PHE A 63 7.84 -1.80 3.21
CA PHE A 63 6.55 -2.22 2.68
C PHE A 63 6.63 -3.60 2.02
N LEU A 64 5.72 -4.51 2.40
CA LEU A 64 5.54 -5.76 1.65
C LEU A 64 4.37 -5.61 0.68
N ALA A 65 4.55 -6.11 -0.55
CA ALA A 65 3.49 -6.11 -1.56
C ALA A 65 2.58 -7.35 -1.41
N GLY A 66 1.29 -7.18 -1.73
CA GLY A 66 0.38 -8.29 -2.05
C GLY A 66 0.61 -8.82 -3.48
N THR A 67 -0.45 -9.27 -4.14
CA THR A 67 -0.47 -9.63 -5.57
C THR A 67 -1.69 -9.03 -6.25
N PHE A 68 -1.73 -9.00 -7.58
CA PHE A 68 -2.95 -8.69 -8.35
C PHE A 68 -3.96 -9.86 -8.38
N GLY A 69 -3.80 -10.84 -7.47
CA GLY A 69 -4.50 -12.11 -7.48
C GLY A 69 -3.54 -13.30 -7.51
N GLY A 70 -4.02 -14.43 -6.99
CA GLY A 70 -3.29 -15.69 -6.93
C GLY A 70 -2.10 -15.63 -5.96
N GLU A 71 -1.07 -16.41 -6.25
CA GLU A 71 -0.06 -16.77 -5.25
C GLU A 71 1.35 -16.23 -5.55
N ALA A 72 2.16 -15.98 -4.51
CA ALA A 72 3.58 -15.65 -4.66
C ALA A 72 4.42 -16.24 -3.51
N ASP A 73 5.65 -16.67 -3.83
CA ASP A 73 6.65 -17.19 -2.89
C ASP A 73 7.92 -16.32 -3.03
N ARG A 74 8.06 -15.37 -2.11
CA ARG A 74 9.03 -14.28 -2.22
C ARG A 74 10.16 -14.43 -1.23
N ARG A 75 11.37 -14.08 -1.66
CA ARG A 75 12.56 -13.98 -0.80
C ARG A 75 13.13 -12.58 -0.92
N CYS A 76 13.35 -11.90 0.21
CA CYS A 76 13.99 -10.59 0.20
C CYS A 76 14.73 -10.29 1.50
N VAL A 77 15.61 -9.30 1.44
CA VAL A 77 16.34 -8.79 2.59
C VAL A 77 15.61 -7.56 3.13
N VAL A 78 15.47 -7.48 4.45
CA VAL A 78 14.88 -6.34 5.16
C VAL A 78 15.93 -5.80 6.13
N PRO A 79 16.15 -4.49 6.20
CA PRO A 79 17.06 -3.93 7.20
C PRO A 79 16.58 -4.22 8.63
N ALA A 80 17.51 -4.53 9.53
CA ALA A 80 17.24 -4.61 10.96
C ALA A 80 16.61 -3.30 11.50
N ASP A 81 15.93 -3.39 12.63
CA ASP A 81 15.26 -2.26 13.31
C ASP A 81 14.20 -1.52 12.45
N THR A 82 13.78 -2.11 11.33
CA THR A 82 12.79 -1.52 10.41
C THR A 82 11.43 -2.21 10.58
N PRO A 83 10.35 -1.47 10.91
CA PRO A 83 9.02 -2.06 10.99
C PRO A 83 8.51 -2.44 9.60
N LEU A 84 7.65 -3.44 9.54
CA LEU A 84 6.99 -3.86 8.31
C LEU A 84 5.58 -3.28 8.22
N PHE A 85 5.13 -2.93 7.02
CA PHE A 85 3.72 -2.57 6.79
C PHE A 85 3.20 -3.11 5.45
N PHE A 86 2.04 -3.77 5.45
CA PHE A 86 1.51 -4.38 4.23
C PHE A 86 0.01 -4.69 4.31
N PRO A 87 -0.67 -4.82 3.15
CA PRO A 87 -2.02 -5.33 3.09
C PRO A 87 -2.00 -6.86 3.14
N VAL A 88 -2.84 -7.44 4.00
CA VAL A 88 -3.28 -8.83 3.88
C VAL A 88 -4.23 -8.96 2.69
N VAL A 89 -5.14 -7.99 2.56
CA VAL A 89 -5.94 -7.74 1.36
C VAL A 89 -6.35 -6.28 1.35
N ASN A 90 -6.41 -5.65 0.18
CA ASN A 90 -6.93 -4.30 0.05
C ASN A 90 -7.70 -4.12 -1.25
N VAL A 91 -8.48 -3.06 -1.29
CA VAL A 91 -9.14 -2.51 -2.47
C VAL A 91 -8.77 -1.05 -2.59
N TRP A 92 -8.36 -0.62 -3.78
CA TRP A 92 -8.13 0.78 -4.10
C TRP A 92 -9.15 1.28 -5.10
N TYR A 93 -9.37 2.59 -5.10
CA TYR A 93 -10.22 3.29 -6.07
C TYR A 93 -9.43 4.45 -6.65
N TRP A 94 -8.97 4.30 -7.89
CA TRP A 94 -8.24 5.34 -8.62
C TRP A 94 -9.17 6.35 -9.28
N ASN A 95 -8.63 7.52 -9.62
CA ASN A 95 -9.36 8.60 -10.30
C ASN A 95 -10.66 8.99 -9.57
N THR A 96 -10.63 9.00 -8.23
CA THR A 96 -11.80 9.29 -7.41
C THR A 96 -11.69 10.65 -6.72
N SER A 97 -12.79 11.39 -6.72
CA SER A 97 -13.00 12.55 -5.82
C SER A 97 -13.98 12.23 -4.69
N GLN A 98 -14.51 11.00 -4.65
CA GLN A 98 -15.49 10.56 -3.67
C GLN A 98 -14.79 10.17 -2.35
N PRO A 99 -15.46 10.31 -1.20
CA PRO A 99 -14.95 9.81 0.08
C PRO A 99 -14.54 8.34 0.03
N GLY A 100 -13.65 7.96 0.94
CA GLY A 100 -13.26 6.57 1.17
C GLY A 100 -14.45 5.68 1.42
N ARG A 101 -14.41 4.48 0.85
CA ARG A 101 -15.41 3.44 1.11
C ARG A 101 -14.97 2.63 2.34
N PRO A 102 -15.90 2.15 3.18
CA PRO A 102 -15.53 1.18 4.20
C PRO A 102 -14.99 -0.10 3.54
N LEU A 103 -14.24 -0.88 4.33
CA LEU A 103 -13.85 -2.24 3.94
C LEU A 103 -15.10 -3.04 3.54
N PRO A 104 -15.10 -3.75 2.39
CA PRO A 104 -16.20 -4.64 2.03
C PRO A 104 -16.51 -5.65 3.13
N HIS A 105 -17.80 -5.90 3.39
CA HIS A 105 -18.25 -6.78 4.47
C HIS A 105 -17.90 -8.26 4.23
N ASP A 106 -17.61 -8.63 2.98
CA ASP A 106 -17.18 -9.95 2.54
C ASP A 106 -15.64 -10.08 2.46
N ALA A 107 -14.91 -9.07 2.94
CA ALA A 107 -13.46 -9.15 3.04
C ALA A 107 -13.04 -10.14 4.13
N TYR A 108 -12.05 -10.96 3.83
CA TYR A 108 -11.44 -11.89 4.79
C TYR A 108 -9.92 -11.85 4.67
N GLY A 109 -9.23 -12.20 5.74
CA GLY A 109 -7.77 -12.22 5.78
C GLY A 109 -7.24 -13.06 6.93
N VAL A 110 -6.15 -13.78 6.66
CA VAL A 110 -5.35 -14.51 7.64
C VAL A 110 -3.90 -14.05 7.49
N LEU A 111 -3.20 -13.94 8.61
CA LEU A 111 -1.79 -13.56 8.68
C LEU A 111 -1.11 -14.43 9.72
N ILE A 112 0.04 -14.98 9.33
CA ILE A 112 0.92 -15.79 10.15
C ILE A 112 2.31 -15.17 10.08
N VAL A 113 2.92 -14.89 11.23
CA VAL A 113 4.31 -14.41 11.36
C VAL A 113 5.07 -15.43 12.20
N ASP A 114 6.10 -16.04 11.63
CA ASP A 114 6.91 -17.09 12.28
C ASP A 114 6.11 -18.25 12.91
N GLY A 115 4.97 -18.57 12.29
CA GLY A 115 4.06 -19.63 12.75
C GLY A 115 3.00 -19.17 13.75
N GLU A 116 3.00 -17.91 14.17
CA GLU A 116 1.99 -17.34 15.06
C GLU A 116 0.90 -16.60 14.29
N ASP A 117 -0.37 -16.86 14.63
CA ASP A 117 -1.51 -16.14 14.06
C ASP A 117 -1.53 -14.69 14.56
N VAL A 118 -1.56 -13.74 13.62
CA VAL A 118 -1.62 -12.30 13.91
C VAL A 118 -2.87 -11.70 13.29
N THR A 119 -3.66 -10.99 14.09
CA THR A 119 -4.88 -10.33 13.62
C THR A 119 -4.56 -9.11 12.75
N PRO A 120 -5.05 -9.07 11.49
CA PRO A 120 -4.96 -7.87 10.64
C PRO A 120 -5.91 -6.77 11.12
N ASP A 121 -5.52 -5.52 10.89
CA ASP A 121 -6.24 -4.32 11.29
C ASP A 121 -7.06 -3.77 10.11
N PRO A 122 -8.37 -3.49 10.27
CA PRO A 122 -9.15 -2.82 9.23
C PRO A 122 -8.75 -1.34 9.15
N ILE A 123 -8.19 -0.92 8.02
CA ILE A 123 -7.77 0.47 7.76
C ILE A 123 -8.43 0.96 6.48
N SER A 124 -8.98 2.17 6.49
CA SER A 124 -9.59 2.83 5.33
C SER A 124 -9.26 4.31 5.32
N THR A 125 -8.89 4.85 4.17
CA THR A 125 -8.62 6.30 4.02
C THR A 125 -9.94 7.04 3.75
N PRO A 126 -10.50 7.83 4.69
CA PRO A 126 -11.81 8.46 4.52
C PRO A 126 -11.83 9.57 3.45
N THR A 127 -10.69 10.15 3.11
CA THR A 127 -10.58 11.27 2.18
C THR A 127 -9.58 10.95 1.07
N PRO A 128 -9.85 11.30 -0.20
CA PRO A 128 -8.91 11.03 -1.28
C PRO A 128 -7.59 11.78 -1.14
N PHE A 129 -6.51 11.08 -1.44
CA PHE A 129 -5.13 11.60 -1.49
C PHE A 129 -4.55 11.44 -2.90
N THR A 130 -3.54 12.24 -3.22
CA THR A 130 -2.84 12.19 -4.49
C THR A 130 -1.69 11.19 -4.45
N VAL A 131 -1.60 10.39 -5.50
CA VAL A 131 -0.42 9.60 -5.88
C VAL A 131 0.08 10.06 -7.24
N VAL A 132 1.35 9.79 -7.55
CA VAL A 132 1.92 10.02 -8.87
C VAL A 132 2.40 8.68 -9.42
N GLY A 133 1.79 8.24 -10.53
CA GLY A 133 2.13 6.97 -11.17
C GLY A 133 3.42 7.07 -11.99
N ALA A 134 4.27 6.05 -11.89
CA ALA A 134 5.42 5.84 -12.77
C ALA A 134 5.01 5.29 -14.14
N LYS A 135 5.97 5.26 -15.09
CA LYS A 135 5.71 4.79 -16.46
C LYS A 135 5.14 3.38 -16.48
N GLY A 136 3.98 3.23 -17.11
CA GLY A 136 3.38 1.91 -17.32
C GLY A 136 3.17 1.14 -16.02
N ASN A 137 3.06 1.83 -14.87
CA ASN A 137 2.79 1.21 -13.59
C ASN A 137 1.45 0.44 -13.67
N PRO A 138 1.43 -0.87 -13.36
CA PRO A 138 0.25 -1.70 -13.56
C PRO A 138 -0.90 -1.38 -12.60
N ALA A 139 -0.62 -0.78 -11.44
CA ALA A 139 -1.66 -0.40 -10.47
C ALA A 139 -2.41 0.87 -10.92
N THR A 140 -1.68 1.88 -11.39
CA THR A 140 -2.22 3.20 -11.77
C THR A 140 -2.55 3.34 -13.26
N GLY A 141 -1.99 2.47 -14.11
CA GLY A 141 -2.20 2.48 -15.56
C GLY A 141 -1.38 3.52 -16.33
N GLY A 142 -0.52 4.32 -15.68
CA GLY A 142 0.31 5.29 -16.40
C GLY A 142 0.94 6.39 -15.56
N HIS A 143 1.42 7.40 -16.28
CA HIS A 143 2.11 8.56 -15.71
C HIS A 143 1.14 9.64 -15.24
N GLY A 144 1.44 10.21 -14.07
CA GLY A 144 0.90 11.50 -13.64
C GLY A 144 0.11 11.44 -12.33
N PRO A 145 -0.30 12.61 -11.81
CA PRO A 145 -1.08 12.70 -10.59
C PRO A 145 -2.48 12.10 -10.76
N THR A 146 -2.88 11.23 -9.82
CA THR A 146 -4.26 10.73 -9.72
C THR A 146 -4.67 10.67 -8.26
N ARG A 147 -5.97 10.87 -7.99
CA ARG A 147 -6.53 10.78 -6.66
C ARG A 147 -7.01 9.38 -6.36
N ALA A 148 -6.78 8.93 -5.14
CA ALA A 148 -7.08 7.58 -4.70
C ALA A 148 -7.71 7.54 -3.32
N THR A 149 -8.50 6.50 -3.08
CA THR A 149 -8.81 6.02 -1.73
C THR A 149 -8.46 4.54 -1.65
N VAL A 150 -8.15 4.06 -0.45
CA VAL A 150 -7.82 2.66 -0.21
C VAL A 150 -8.43 2.17 1.10
N SER A 151 -8.89 0.92 1.09
CA SER A 151 -9.46 0.22 2.24
C SER A 151 -8.96 -1.21 2.24
N GLY A 152 -8.70 -1.79 3.41
CA GLY A 152 -8.16 -3.14 3.48
C GLY A 152 -8.04 -3.68 4.89
N LEU A 153 -7.63 -4.95 4.95
CA LEU A 153 -7.04 -5.56 6.11
C LEU A 153 -5.52 -5.41 5.97
N TRP A 154 -4.90 -4.71 6.92
CA TRP A 154 -3.50 -4.35 6.88
C TRP A 154 -2.80 -4.85 8.13
N LYS A 155 -1.47 -4.83 8.14
CA LYS A 155 -0.75 -4.96 9.39
C LYS A 155 0.52 -4.13 9.39
N ARG A 156 0.76 -3.47 10.54
CA ARG A 156 2.09 -3.06 10.97
C ARG A 156 2.66 -4.16 11.86
N VAL A 157 3.85 -4.64 11.54
CA VAL A 157 4.62 -5.56 12.39
C VAL A 157 5.82 -4.80 12.91
N ASP A 158 6.08 -4.91 14.21
CA ASP A 158 7.27 -4.33 14.83
C ASP A 158 8.54 -4.91 14.19
N PRO A 159 9.70 -4.21 14.29
CA PRO A 159 10.94 -4.72 13.75
C PRO A 159 11.21 -6.15 14.21
N LEU A 160 11.45 -7.03 13.23
CA LEU A 160 11.84 -8.40 13.52
C LEU A 160 13.32 -8.43 13.95
N PRO A 161 13.72 -9.35 14.85
CA PRO A 161 15.12 -9.54 15.18
C PRO A 161 15.99 -9.88 13.94
N PRO A 162 17.31 -9.64 13.96
CA PRO A 162 18.19 -10.14 12.91
C PRO A 162 18.11 -11.67 12.76
N GLY A 163 17.92 -12.17 11.54
CA GLY A 163 17.74 -13.60 11.29
C GLY A 163 16.80 -13.92 10.12
N GLU A 164 16.40 -15.19 10.03
CA GLU A 164 15.47 -15.68 9.02
C GLU A 164 14.05 -15.69 9.58
N HIS A 165 13.10 -15.14 8.83
CA HIS A 165 11.69 -15.03 9.22
C HIS A 165 10.76 -15.46 8.09
N VAL A 166 9.56 -15.91 8.44
CA VAL A 166 8.51 -16.25 7.48
C VAL A 166 7.23 -15.49 7.79
N ILE A 167 6.77 -14.72 6.81
CA ILE A 167 5.46 -14.06 6.86
C ILE A 167 4.58 -14.68 5.78
N ARG A 168 3.44 -15.22 6.18
CA ARG A 168 2.44 -15.74 5.27
C ARG A 168 1.13 -15.02 5.48
N PHE A 169 0.55 -14.48 4.42
CA PHE A 169 -0.78 -13.90 4.46
C PHE A 169 -1.62 -14.36 3.29
N ALA A 170 -2.92 -14.53 3.54
CA ALA A 170 -3.89 -14.79 2.50
C ALA A 170 -5.14 -13.97 2.78
N GLY A 171 -5.82 -13.52 1.74
CA GLY A 171 -7.03 -12.73 1.89
C GLY A 171 -7.78 -12.58 0.59
N GLY A 172 -8.97 -12.03 0.66
CA GLY A 172 -9.81 -11.90 -0.51
C GLY A 172 -11.14 -11.24 -0.22
N PHE A 173 -11.98 -11.25 -1.25
CA PHE A 173 -13.36 -10.78 -1.20
C PHE A 173 -14.27 -11.92 -1.69
N GLY A 174 -15.48 -12.04 -1.14
CA GLY A 174 -16.47 -13.04 -1.53
C GLY A 174 -16.87 -13.01 -3.01
N SER A 175 -16.52 -11.95 -3.74
CA SER A 175 -16.64 -11.81 -5.20
C SER A 175 -15.68 -12.68 -6.04
N GLY A 176 -14.77 -13.44 -5.41
CA GLY A 176 -13.88 -14.39 -6.09
C GLY A 176 -12.44 -13.92 -6.28
N PHE A 177 -12.09 -12.70 -5.82
CA PHE A 177 -10.71 -12.26 -5.72
C PHE A 177 -10.04 -12.87 -4.48
N SER A 178 -8.86 -13.44 -4.65
CA SER A 178 -8.02 -13.91 -3.56
C SER A 178 -6.54 -13.75 -3.85
N VAL A 179 -5.77 -13.61 -2.76
CA VAL A 179 -4.31 -13.55 -2.75
C VAL A 179 -3.77 -14.51 -1.70
N THR A 180 -2.62 -15.11 -2.00
CA THR A 180 -1.83 -15.89 -1.03
C THR A 180 -0.36 -15.52 -1.22
N VAL A 181 0.30 -15.04 -0.19
CA VAL A 181 1.71 -14.65 -0.29
C VAL A 181 2.48 -15.23 0.87
N THR A 182 3.62 -15.85 0.56
CA THR A 182 4.64 -16.22 1.53
C THR A 182 5.88 -15.39 1.25
N TYR A 183 6.38 -14.69 2.25
CA TYR A 183 7.69 -14.04 2.26
C TYR A 183 8.62 -14.83 3.17
N HIS A 184 9.80 -15.16 2.65
CA HIS A 184 10.97 -15.55 3.43
C HIS A 184 11.88 -14.33 3.53
N LEU A 185 12.05 -13.81 4.73
CA LEU A 185 12.81 -12.60 4.98
C LEU A 185 14.14 -12.97 5.63
N THR A 186 15.22 -12.39 5.11
CA THR A 186 16.48 -12.29 5.85
C THR A 186 16.57 -10.88 6.43
N VAL A 187 16.64 -10.76 7.75
CA VAL A 187 16.78 -9.49 8.46
C VAL A 187 18.23 -9.27 8.86
N ASN A 188 18.86 -8.19 8.38
CA ASN A 188 20.26 -7.86 8.68
C ASN A 188 20.60 -6.36 8.63
#